data_AF-A0A6P0PZZ4-F1
#
_entry.id   AF-A0A6P0PZZ4-F1
#
_cell.length_a   1.000
_cell.length_b   1.000
_cell.length_c   1.000
_cell.angle_alpha   90.00
_cell.angle_beta   90.00
_cell.angle_gamma   90.00
#
_symmetry.space_group_name_H-M   'P 1'
#
loop_
_entity.id
_entity.type
_entity.pdbx_description
1 polymer ?
#
loop_
_entity_poly.entity_id
_entity_poly.type
_entity_poly.pdbx_seq_one_letter_code
_entity_poly.pdbx_strand_id
1 'polypeptide(L)'
;MKDPEEITNYNLLNLLNEVVVDALSDKRNDSARKLLFFIKRSLRQFKLDGKWDESEILVEAYIRTRKKIIEYKISIVNIPAFLNRVSFKIIQEYYKTEKQNKEIKLKLIGEIKSDLIPKITSNNLIEQKIEKLIGSFEDLSPEDRKILVLKIVKGLSWKSIADRLDIRHDAARKRGERALKRLRERFFQ
;
A
#
# COMPACT_ATOMS: atom_id res chain seq x y z
N MET A 1 -40.73 -3.65 15.28
CA MET A 1 -40.51 -3.44 13.83
C MET A 1 -39.25 -2.60 13.68
N LYS A 2 -38.28 -3.00 12.85
CA LYS A 2 -37.13 -2.14 12.55
C LYS A 2 -37.57 -0.97 11.69
N ASP A 3 -36.97 0.19 11.92
CA ASP A 3 -37.19 1.41 11.12
C ASP A 3 -36.87 1.13 9.64
N PRO A 4 -37.69 1.57 8.66
CA PRO A 4 -37.39 1.47 7.23
C PRO A 4 -35.97 1.94 6.84
N GLU A 5 -35.42 2.94 7.53
CA GLU A 5 -34.04 3.39 7.32
C GLU A 5 -32.99 2.36 7.79
N GLU A 6 -33.24 1.69 8.91
CA GLU A 6 -32.35 0.65 9.43
C GLU A 6 -32.28 -0.56 8.51
N ILE A 7 -33.41 -0.94 7.91
CA ILE A 7 -33.50 -2.03 6.94
C ILE A 7 -32.70 -1.70 5.67
N THR A 8 -32.81 -0.45 5.20
CA THR A 8 -32.10 0.03 4.00
C THR A 8 -30.58 0.02 4.21
N ASN A 9 -30.11 0.52 5.36
CA ASN A 9 -28.69 0.51 5.70
C ASN A 9 -28.14 -0.92 5.86
N TYR A 10 -28.90 -1.80 6.50
CA TYR A 10 -28.51 -3.20 6.65
C TYR A 10 -28.34 -3.90 5.30
N ASN A 11 -29.29 -3.71 4.38
CA ASN A 11 -29.20 -4.26 3.03
C ASN A 11 -27.99 -3.72 2.25
N LEU A 12 -27.70 -2.42 2.39
CA LEU A 12 -26.56 -1.80 1.73
C LEU A 12 -25.22 -2.32 2.26
N LEU A 13 -25.12 -2.54 3.57
CA LEU A 13 -23.94 -3.13 4.21
C LEU A 13 -23.72 -4.58 3.77
N ASN A 14 -24.79 -5.37 3.63
CA ASN A 14 -24.69 -6.74 3.12
C ASN A 14 -24.20 -6.76 1.67
N LEU A 15 -24.78 -5.92 0.81
CA LEU A 15 -24.35 -5.81 -0.59
C LEU A 15 -22.88 -5.37 -0.71
N LEU A 16 -22.45 -4.43 0.15
CA LEU A 16 -21.05 -4.03 0.24
C LEU A 16 -20.14 -5.20 0.63
N ASN A 17 -20.54 -5.98 1.64
CA ASN A 17 -19.78 -7.15 2.08
C ASN A 17 -19.66 -8.19 0.97
N GLU A 18 -20.76 -8.52 0.30
CA GLU A 18 -20.79 -9.49 -0.80
C GLU A 18 -19.82 -9.11 -1.93
N VAL A 19 -19.86 -7.86 -2.39
CA VAL A 19 -18.97 -7.38 -3.47
C VAL A 19 -17.49 -7.49 -3.07
N VAL A 20 -17.15 -7.17 -1.82
CA VAL A 20 -15.77 -7.21 -1.34
C VAL A 20 -15.31 -8.65 -1.11
N VAL A 21 -16.14 -9.51 -0.53
CA VAL A 21 -15.85 -10.94 -0.36
C VAL A 21 -15.64 -11.60 -1.72
N ASP A 22 -16.51 -11.33 -2.69
CA ASP A 22 -16.38 -11.86 -4.05
C ASP A 22 -15.06 -11.41 -4.70
N ALA A 23 -14.65 -10.17 -4.49
CA ALA A 23 -13.37 -9.65 -4.98
C ALA A 23 -12.16 -10.27 -4.30
N LEU A 24 -12.25 -10.59 -3.00
CA LEU A 24 -11.16 -11.23 -2.26
C LEU A 24 -11.14 -12.76 -2.43
N SER A 25 -12.21 -13.36 -2.95
CA SER A 25 -12.31 -14.81 -3.18
C SER A 25 -11.45 -15.31 -4.35
N ASP A 26 -11.16 -16.61 -4.37
CA ASP A 26 -10.48 -17.26 -5.50
C ASP A 26 -11.39 -17.39 -6.75
N LYS A 27 -12.71 -17.51 -6.55
CA LYS A 27 -13.72 -17.65 -7.61
C LYS A 27 -14.45 -16.32 -7.86
N ARG A 28 -13.69 -15.30 -8.23
CA ARG A 28 -14.22 -13.94 -8.46
C ARG A 28 -15.25 -13.90 -9.59
N ASN A 29 -16.37 -13.21 -9.36
CA ASN A 29 -17.32 -12.85 -10.41
C ASN A 29 -16.74 -11.76 -11.36
N ASP A 30 -17.40 -11.49 -12.48
CA ASP A 30 -16.91 -10.53 -13.48
C ASP A 30 -16.80 -9.08 -12.96
N SER A 31 -17.76 -8.65 -12.12
CA SER A 31 -17.76 -7.32 -11.51
C SER A 31 -16.57 -7.13 -10.56
N ALA A 32 -16.31 -8.11 -9.72
CA ALA A 32 -15.17 -8.18 -8.81
C ALA A 32 -13.82 -8.14 -9.56
N ARG A 33 -13.71 -8.86 -10.68
CA ARG A 33 -12.51 -8.81 -11.55
C ARG A 33 -12.31 -7.42 -12.14
N LYS A 34 -13.37 -6.79 -12.63
CA LYS A 34 -13.34 -5.42 -13.19
C LYS A 34 -12.91 -4.40 -12.14
N LEU A 35 -13.42 -4.50 -10.91
CA LEU A 35 -13.04 -3.65 -9.78
C LEU A 35 -11.53 -3.76 -9.47
N LEU A 36 -11.02 -4.98 -9.28
CA LEU A 36 -9.59 -5.17 -9.02
C LEU A 36 -8.72 -4.74 -10.21
N PHE A 37 -9.15 -5.01 -11.44
CA PHE A 37 -8.44 -4.56 -12.64
C PHE A 37 -8.39 -3.03 -12.72
N PHE A 38 -9.48 -2.33 -12.39
CA PHE A 38 -9.52 -0.87 -12.30
C PHE A 38 -8.52 -0.34 -11.25
N ILE A 39 -8.48 -0.95 -10.06
CA ILE A 39 -7.55 -0.57 -9.00
C ILE A 39 -6.10 -0.81 -9.45
N LYS A 40 -5.78 -1.99 -10.01
CA LYS A 40 -4.46 -2.32 -10.55
C LYS A 40 -4.00 -1.31 -11.58
N ARG A 41 -4.87 -1.01 -12.55
CA ARG A 41 -4.59 -0.05 -13.62
C ARG A 41 -4.32 1.34 -13.04
N SER A 42 -5.10 1.77 -12.06
CA SER A 42 -4.94 3.06 -11.40
C SER A 42 -3.62 3.13 -10.63
N LEU A 43 -3.26 2.10 -9.86
CA LEU A 43 -1.97 2.03 -9.18
C LEU A 43 -0.80 2.17 -10.16
N ARG A 44 -0.85 1.48 -11.31
CA ARG A 44 0.17 1.62 -12.37
C ARG A 44 0.25 3.02 -12.94
N GLN A 45 -0.90 3.65 -13.20
CA GLN A 45 -0.97 5.02 -13.71
C GLN A 45 -0.26 6.01 -12.78
N PHE A 46 -0.38 5.83 -11.47
CA PHE A 46 0.28 6.65 -10.46
C PHE A 46 1.66 6.13 -10.03
N LYS A 47 2.19 5.08 -10.67
CA LYS A 47 3.47 4.43 -10.32
C LYS A 47 3.55 3.93 -8.87
N LEU A 48 2.43 3.39 -8.38
CA LEU A 48 2.23 2.88 -7.02
C LEU A 48 2.05 1.36 -6.96
N ASP A 49 2.01 0.66 -8.09
CA ASP A 49 1.82 -0.80 -8.20
C ASP A 49 2.98 -1.64 -7.62
N GLY A 50 4.11 -0.99 -7.34
CA GLY A 50 5.21 -1.56 -6.57
C GLY A 50 5.12 -1.32 -5.07
N LYS A 51 4.17 -0.52 -4.57
CA LYS A 51 4.08 -0.14 -3.15
C LYS A 51 2.80 -0.64 -2.48
N TRP A 52 1.72 -0.66 -3.22
CA TRP A 52 0.40 -1.04 -2.73
C TRP A 52 -0.17 -2.16 -3.59
N ASP A 53 -0.85 -3.10 -2.95
CA ASP A 53 -1.59 -4.17 -3.61
C ASP A 53 -3.06 -3.76 -3.84
N GLU A 54 -3.69 -4.32 -4.87
CA GLU A 54 -5.08 -4.03 -5.20
C GLU A 54 -6.04 -4.39 -4.04
N SER A 55 -5.74 -5.47 -3.33
CA SER A 55 -6.54 -5.93 -2.19
C SER A 55 -6.43 -4.96 -1.01
N GLU A 56 -5.27 -4.36 -0.76
CA GLU A 56 -5.06 -3.37 0.30
C GLU A 56 -5.90 -2.10 0.04
N ILE A 57 -5.85 -1.60 -1.21
CA ILE A 57 -6.67 -0.45 -1.61
C ILE A 57 -8.17 -0.76 -1.53
N LEU A 58 -8.57 -1.98 -1.89
CA LEU A 58 -9.96 -2.40 -1.81
C LEU A 58 -10.46 -2.50 -0.35
N VAL A 59 -9.66 -3.09 0.54
CA VAL A 59 -9.99 -3.19 1.98
C VAL A 59 -10.13 -1.81 2.60
N GLU A 60 -9.24 -0.88 2.27
CA GLU A 60 -9.37 0.49 2.75
C GLU A 60 -10.60 1.20 2.18
N ALA A 61 -10.89 1.02 0.88
CA ALA A 61 -12.10 1.57 0.27
C ALA A 61 -13.37 1.00 0.92
N TYR A 62 -13.36 -0.28 1.29
CA TYR A 62 -14.42 -0.92 2.07
C TYR A 62 -14.60 -0.26 3.44
N ILE A 63 -13.52 -0.10 4.23
CA ILE A 63 -13.57 0.52 5.56
C ILE A 63 -14.13 1.94 5.48
N ARG A 64 -13.62 2.76 4.55
CA ARG A 64 -14.09 4.15 4.37
C ARG A 64 -15.55 4.21 3.91
N THR A 65 -15.97 3.28 3.05
CA THR A 65 -17.36 3.21 2.56
C THR A 65 -18.32 2.76 3.66
N ARG A 66 -17.98 1.70 4.39
CA ARG A 66 -18.77 1.20 5.51
C ARG A 66 -18.94 2.26 6.60
N LYS A 67 -17.86 2.96 6.96
CA LYS A 67 -17.90 4.09 7.91
C LYS A 67 -18.90 5.15 7.44
N LYS A 68 -18.89 5.52 6.16
CA LYS A 68 -19.82 6.51 5.62
C LYS A 68 -21.28 6.06 5.63
N ILE A 69 -21.56 4.80 5.34
CA ILE A 69 -22.93 4.25 5.40
C ILE A 69 -23.46 4.33 6.83
N ILE A 70 -22.64 3.94 7.81
CA ILE A 70 -23.04 3.94 9.23
C ILE A 70 -23.22 5.37 9.77
N GLU A 71 -22.27 6.27 9.50
CA GLU A 71 -22.25 7.61 10.09
C GLU A 71 -23.17 8.59 9.39
N TYR A 72 -23.26 8.52 8.06
CA TYR A 72 -23.96 9.54 7.25
C TYR A 72 -25.21 9.01 6.56
N LYS A 73 -25.59 7.74 6.80
CA LYS A 73 -26.78 7.09 6.23
C LYS A 73 -26.93 7.30 4.71
N ILE A 74 -25.81 7.24 3.99
CA ILE A 74 -25.80 7.52 2.55
C ILE A 74 -26.49 6.41 1.76
N SER A 75 -27.27 6.79 0.76
CA SER A 75 -27.78 5.85 -0.25
C SER A 75 -26.74 5.69 -1.36
N ILE A 76 -26.40 4.44 -1.67
CA ILE A 76 -25.49 4.10 -2.77
C ILE A 76 -26.22 3.17 -3.73
N VAL A 77 -26.45 3.66 -4.95
CA VAL A 77 -27.16 2.92 -6.01
C VAL A 77 -26.28 1.81 -6.61
N ASN A 78 -24.98 2.03 -6.72
CA ASN A 78 -24.04 1.10 -7.34
C ASN A 78 -22.75 0.98 -6.52
N ILE A 79 -22.67 -0.09 -5.72
CA ILE A 79 -21.51 -0.37 -4.85
C ILE A 79 -20.20 -0.50 -5.64
N PRO A 80 -20.09 -1.31 -6.72
CA PRO A 80 -18.85 -1.40 -7.49
C PRO A 80 -18.34 -0.05 -8.02
N ALA A 81 -19.23 0.77 -8.58
CA ALA A 81 -18.86 2.10 -9.08
C ALA A 81 -18.44 3.05 -7.94
N PHE A 82 -19.12 2.97 -6.80
CA PHE A 82 -18.75 3.74 -5.61
C PHE A 82 -17.37 3.34 -5.09
N LEU A 83 -17.09 2.03 -5.01
CA LEU A 83 -15.79 1.51 -4.61
C LEU A 83 -14.68 1.94 -5.57
N ASN A 84 -14.89 1.87 -6.90
CA ASN A 84 -13.94 2.42 -7.88
C ASN A 84 -13.59 3.88 -7.56
N ARG A 85 -14.61 4.71 -7.27
CA ARG A 85 -14.40 6.13 -6.94
C ARG A 85 -13.60 6.31 -5.65
N VAL A 86 -13.93 5.56 -4.59
CA VAL A 86 -13.22 5.65 -3.30
C VAL A 86 -11.77 5.16 -3.45
N SER A 87 -11.56 4.02 -4.10
CA SER A 87 -10.23 3.47 -4.38
C SER A 87 -9.37 4.46 -5.18
N PHE A 88 -9.94 5.11 -6.20
CA PHE A 88 -9.21 6.11 -6.97
C PHE A 88 -8.78 7.30 -6.10
N LYS A 89 -9.65 7.76 -5.18
CA LYS A 89 -9.31 8.85 -4.24
C LYS A 89 -8.19 8.46 -3.29
N ILE A 90 -8.22 7.24 -2.74
CA ILE A 90 -7.14 6.71 -1.90
C ILE A 90 -5.82 6.69 -2.67
N ILE A 91 -5.82 6.19 -3.90
CA ILE A 91 -4.62 6.15 -4.75
C ILE A 91 -4.09 7.57 -5.01
N GLN A 92 -4.97 8.55 -5.25
CA GLN A 92 -4.57 9.95 -5.40
C GLN A 92 -3.97 10.52 -4.11
N GLU A 93 -4.51 10.20 -2.95
CA GLU A 93 -3.97 10.60 -1.64
C GLU A 93 -2.56 10.02 -1.46
N TYR A 94 -2.39 8.72 -1.66
CA TYR A 94 -1.08 8.06 -1.58
C TYR A 94 -0.07 8.65 -2.54
N TYR A 95 -0.47 8.94 -3.78
CA TYR A 95 0.41 9.59 -4.75
C TYR A 95 0.85 10.98 -4.28
N LYS A 96 -0.07 11.79 -3.73
CA LYS A 96 0.25 13.12 -3.20
C LYS A 96 1.23 13.04 -2.04
N THR A 97 0.98 12.15 -1.08
CA THR A 97 1.87 11.93 0.08
C THR A 97 3.26 11.48 -0.37
N GLU A 98 3.34 10.56 -1.34
CA GLU A 98 4.62 10.10 -1.89
C GLU A 98 5.37 11.22 -2.63
N LYS A 99 4.66 12.03 -3.41
CA LYS A 99 5.25 13.19 -4.10
C LYS A 99 5.80 14.21 -3.11
N GLN A 100 5.02 14.55 -2.09
CA GLN A 100 5.44 15.48 -1.03
C GLN A 100 6.66 14.94 -0.26
N ASN A 101 6.64 13.66 0.14
CA ASN A 101 7.77 13.03 0.81
C ASN A 101 9.03 13.00 -0.06
N LYS A 102 8.88 12.82 -1.38
CA LYS A 102 10.00 12.88 -2.32
C LYS A 102 10.55 14.30 -2.45
N GLU A 103 9.68 15.31 -2.52
CA GLU A 103 10.09 16.72 -2.58
C GLU A 103 10.82 17.13 -1.30
N ILE A 104 10.32 16.74 -0.12
CA ILE A 104 10.99 16.98 1.16
C ILE A 104 12.37 16.30 1.19
N LYS A 105 12.46 15.03 0.78
CA LYS A 105 13.75 14.33 0.68
C LYS A 105 14.71 15.00 -0.28
N LEU A 106 14.24 15.48 -1.44
CA LEU A 106 15.08 16.18 -2.41
C LEU A 106 15.56 17.53 -1.89
N LYS A 107 14.72 18.28 -1.16
CA LYS A 107 15.13 19.52 -0.48
C LYS A 107 16.20 19.24 0.56
N LEU A 108 15.98 18.25 1.43
CA LEU A 108 16.98 17.84 2.42
C LEU A 108 18.30 17.43 1.76
N ILE A 109 18.28 16.65 0.67
CA ILE A 109 19.50 16.26 -0.06
C ILE A 109 20.16 17.46 -0.77
N GLY A 110 19.37 18.41 -1.27
CA GLY A 110 19.86 19.64 -1.89
C GLY A 110 20.53 20.58 -0.88
N GLU A 111 19.93 20.74 0.30
CA GLU A 111 20.47 21.50 1.42
C GLU A 111 21.75 20.87 2.00
N ILE A 112 21.83 19.51 2.04
CA ILE A 112 23.06 18.79 2.41
C ILE A 112 24.22 19.04 1.43
N LYS A 113 23.96 19.50 0.20
CA LYS A 113 25.01 19.81 -0.79
C LYS A 113 25.49 21.26 -0.79
N SER A 114 24.77 22.21 -0.18
CA SER A 114 25.16 23.63 -0.25
C SER A 114 25.82 24.19 0.99
N ASP A 115 25.65 23.61 2.18
CA ASP A 115 26.29 24.16 3.37
C ASP A 115 26.74 23.08 4.34
N LEU A 116 28.01 23.23 4.74
CA LEU A 116 28.63 22.79 5.99
C LEU A 116 27.69 22.07 6.94
N ILE A 117 28.04 20.81 7.25
CA ILE A 117 27.59 20.00 8.39
C ILE A 117 26.85 20.86 9.43
N PRO A 118 25.51 20.94 9.38
CA PRO A 118 24.80 21.67 10.38
C PRO A 118 24.82 20.78 11.63
N LYS A 119 25.54 21.27 12.63
CA LYS A 119 25.55 20.75 14.00
C LYS A 119 24.14 20.97 14.57
N ILE A 120 23.19 20.11 14.18
CA ILE A 120 21.82 20.15 14.67
C ILE A 120 21.77 19.31 15.94
N THR A 121 21.81 20.05 17.05
CA THR A 121 21.49 19.60 18.38
C THR A 121 20.16 18.83 18.36
N SER A 122 20.19 17.62 18.94
CA SER A 122 19.14 16.57 19.02
C SER A 122 19.17 15.44 17.97
N ASN A 123 20.34 15.12 17.42
CA ASN A 123 20.53 14.07 16.40
C ASN A 123 20.76 12.62 16.90
N ASN A 124 21.19 12.40 18.15
CA ASN A 124 21.68 11.08 18.58
C ASN A 124 20.66 9.93 18.40
N LEU A 125 19.37 10.15 18.69
CA LEU A 125 18.36 9.09 18.60
C LEU A 125 17.99 8.73 17.15
N ILE A 126 18.05 9.69 16.23
CA ILE A 126 17.74 9.46 14.82
C ILE A 126 18.95 8.81 14.14
N GLU A 127 20.16 9.32 14.40
CA GLU A 127 21.41 8.74 13.89
C GLU A 127 21.58 7.29 14.38
N GLN A 128 21.37 7.02 15.68
CA GLN A 128 21.39 5.66 16.22
C GLN A 128 20.34 4.74 15.58
N LYS A 129 19.13 5.25 15.28
CA LYS A 129 18.11 4.47 14.56
C LYS A 129 18.51 4.20 13.12
N ILE A 130 19.15 5.15 12.45
CA ILE A 130 19.62 4.97 11.08
C ILE A 130 20.78 3.95 11.04
N GLU A 131 21.75 4.08 11.93
CA GLU A 131 22.87 3.13 12.07
C GLU A 131 22.37 1.72 12.39
N LYS A 132 21.43 1.59 13.33
CA LYS A 132 20.80 0.30 13.66
C LYS A 132 20.06 -0.31 12.46
N LEU A 133 19.37 0.52 11.67
CA LEU A 133 18.69 0.07 10.46
C LEU A 133 19.69 -0.41 9.40
N ILE A 134 20.80 0.30 9.21
CA ILE A 134 21.87 -0.08 8.28
C ILE A 134 22.49 -1.41 8.72
N GLY A 135 22.87 -1.55 9.99
CA GLY A 135 23.41 -2.83 10.51
C GLY A 135 22.42 -3.99 10.37
N SER A 136 21.16 -3.77 10.74
CA SER A 136 20.10 -4.78 10.58
C SER A 136 19.88 -5.19 9.11
N PHE A 137 20.10 -4.26 8.18
CA PHE A 137 20.00 -4.52 6.75
C PHE A 137 21.23 -5.28 6.23
N GLU A 138 22.43 -4.95 6.67
CA GLU A 138 23.67 -5.64 6.30
C GLU A 138 23.71 -7.09 6.76
N ASP A 139 23.09 -7.37 7.92
CA ASP A 139 22.93 -8.71 8.50
C ASP A 139 21.94 -9.62 7.74
N LEU A 140 21.18 -9.07 6.79
CA LEU A 140 20.33 -9.88 5.93
C LEU A 140 21.16 -10.66 4.91
N SER A 141 20.63 -11.81 4.48
CA SER A 141 21.25 -12.57 3.39
C SER A 141 21.37 -11.70 2.13
N PRO A 142 22.41 -11.89 1.30
CA PRO A 142 22.60 -11.10 0.08
C PRO A 142 21.36 -11.08 -0.83
N GLU A 143 20.61 -12.17 -0.88
CA GLU A 143 19.41 -12.30 -1.70
C GLU A 143 18.21 -11.56 -1.10
N ASP A 144 18.06 -11.57 0.23
CA ASP A 144 17.05 -10.80 0.93
C ASP A 144 17.32 -9.29 0.82
N ARG A 145 18.60 -8.88 0.92
CA ARG A 145 19.00 -7.49 0.61
C ARG A 145 18.65 -7.12 -0.82
N LYS A 146 19.03 -7.97 -1.78
CA LYS A 146 18.79 -7.72 -3.21
C LYS A 146 17.31 -7.55 -3.52
N ILE A 147 16.44 -8.40 -2.97
CA ILE A 147 15.00 -8.31 -3.23
C ILE A 147 14.39 -7.04 -2.62
N LEU A 148 14.82 -6.64 -1.41
CA LEU A 148 14.39 -5.40 -0.77
C LEU A 148 14.88 -4.16 -1.52
N VAL A 149 16.13 -4.16 -2.02
CA VAL A 149 16.67 -3.07 -2.85
C VAL A 149 15.86 -2.92 -4.13
N LEU A 150 15.59 -4.02 -4.83
CA LEU A 150 14.81 -3.99 -6.07
C LEU A 150 13.38 -3.48 -5.82
N LYS A 151 12.77 -3.85 -4.69
CA LYS A 151 11.42 -3.45 -4.33
C LYS A 151 11.32 -2.00 -3.83
N ILE A 152 12.14 -1.63 -2.85
CA ILE A 152 12.00 -0.38 -2.08
C ILE A 152 12.82 0.75 -2.71
N VAL A 153 14.07 0.47 -3.09
CA VAL A 153 14.99 1.49 -3.64
C VAL A 153 14.75 1.69 -5.12
N LYS A 154 14.61 0.61 -5.89
CA LYS A 154 14.39 0.66 -7.35
C LYS A 154 12.90 0.71 -7.74
N GLY A 155 11.98 0.49 -6.80
CA GLY A 155 10.54 0.61 -7.02
C GLY A 155 9.95 -0.40 -8.00
N LEU A 156 10.57 -1.57 -8.18
CA LEU A 156 10.12 -2.55 -9.16
C LEU A 156 8.86 -3.31 -8.69
N SER A 157 8.01 -3.70 -9.65
CA SER A 157 6.89 -4.60 -9.40
C SER A 157 7.38 -6.01 -9.08
N TRP A 158 6.58 -6.82 -8.36
CA TRP A 158 6.94 -8.21 -8.07
C TRP A 158 7.15 -9.05 -9.33
N LYS A 159 6.41 -8.73 -10.41
CA LYS A 159 6.63 -9.33 -11.73
C LYS A 159 8.01 -8.96 -12.28
N SER A 160 8.36 -7.68 -12.30
CA SER A 160 9.68 -7.23 -12.77
C SER A 160 10.84 -7.76 -11.92
N ILE A 161 10.61 -7.96 -10.62
CA ILE A 161 11.59 -8.58 -9.71
C ILE A 161 11.72 -10.06 -10.01
N ALA A 162 10.60 -10.76 -10.21
CA ALA A 162 10.56 -12.16 -10.60
C ALA A 162 11.29 -12.40 -11.92
N ASP A 163 10.99 -11.60 -12.94
CA ASP A 163 11.66 -11.64 -14.25
C ASP A 163 13.16 -11.37 -14.11
N ARG A 164 13.56 -10.41 -13.27
CA ARG A 164 14.98 -10.03 -13.07
C ARG A 164 15.78 -11.03 -12.24
N LEU A 165 15.12 -11.77 -11.36
CA LEU A 165 15.74 -12.78 -10.50
C LEU A 165 15.56 -14.20 -11.05
N ASP A 166 14.90 -14.34 -12.20
CA ASP A 166 14.52 -15.61 -12.82
C ASP A 166 13.81 -16.57 -11.83
N ILE A 167 12.81 -16.03 -11.13
CA ILE A 167 11.98 -16.78 -10.17
C ILE A 167 10.50 -16.58 -10.47
N ARG A 168 9.64 -17.45 -9.91
CA ARG A 168 8.18 -17.28 -10.02
C ARG A 168 7.72 -16.03 -9.29
N HIS A 169 6.70 -15.36 -9.83
CA HIS A 169 6.06 -14.17 -9.24
C HIS A 169 5.74 -14.33 -7.74
N ASP A 170 5.11 -15.44 -7.36
CA ASP A 170 4.70 -15.69 -5.98
C ASP A 170 5.90 -15.99 -5.07
N ALA A 171 6.97 -16.55 -5.63
CA ALA A 171 8.22 -16.75 -4.92
C ALA A 171 8.91 -15.41 -4.64
N ALA A 172 8.90 -14.47 -5.59
CA ALA A 172 9.41 -13.11 -5.38
C ALA A 172 8.63 -12.39 -4.27
N ARG A 173 7.29 -12.47 -4.29
CA ARG A 173 6.44 -11.87 -3.25
C ARG A 173 6.73 -12.46 -1.87
N LYS A 174 6.63 -13.79 -1.72
CA LYS A 174 6.87 -14.46 -0.42
C LYS A 174 8.29 -14.22 0.10
N ARG A 175 9.29 -14.20 -0.78
CA ARG A 175 10.67 -13.91 -0.40
C ARG A 175 10.83 -12.47 0.08
N GLY A 176 10.19 -11.51 -0.60
CA GLY A 176 10.18 -10.11 -0.17
C GLY A 176 9.51 -9.90 1.18
N GLU A 177 8.37 -10.55 1.42
CA GLU A 177 7.66 -10.51 2.71
C GLU A 177 8.53 -11.08 3.85
N ARG A 178 9.19 -12.23 3.61
CA ARG A 178 10.12 -12.84 4.58
C ARG A 178 11.34 -11.96 4.84
N ALA A 179 11.93 -11.39 3.80
CA ALA A 179 13.07 -10.47 3.92
C ALA A 179 12.71 -9.23 4.76
N LEU A 180 11.53 -8.65 4.52
CA LEU A 180 11.05 -7.50 5.28
C LEU A 180 10.76 -7.87 6.75
N LYS A 181 10.18 -9.05 6.99
CA LYS A 181 9.95 -9.57 8.34
C LYS A 181 11.27 -9.71 9.11
N ARG A 182 12.29 -10.34 8.49
CA ARG A 182 13.63 -10.50 9.06
C ARG A 182 14.30 -9.16 9.36
N LEU A 183 14.15 -8.17 8.48
CA LEU A 183 14.67 -6.82 8.70
C LEU A 183 14.06 -6.18 9.96
N ARG A 184 12.74 -6.31 10.13
CA ARG A 184 12.03 -5.78 11.30
C ARG A 184 12.46 -6.49 12.58
N GLU A 185 12.54 -7.82 12.55
CA GLU A 185 12.99 -8.62 13.70
C GLU A 185 14.38 -8.16 14.17
N ARG A 186 15.33 -7.96 13.25
CA ARG A 186 16.68 -7.48 13.59
C ARG A 186 16.71 -6.04 14.07
N PHE A 187 15.88 -5.17 13.49
CA PHE A 187 15.84 -3.76 13.89
C PHE A 187 15.30 -3.56 15.31
N PHE A 188 14.36 -4.41 15.74
CA PHE A 188 13.73 -4.35 17.07
C PHE A 188 14.33 -5.31 18.11
N GLN A 189 15.27 -6.18 17.72
CA GLN A 189 16.16 -6.90 18.65
C GLN A 189 17.09 -5.95 19.38
#